data_AF-A0A4U9UGV0-F1
#
_entry.id   AF-A0A4U9UGV0-F1
#
_cell.length_a   1.000
_cell.length_b   1.000
_cell.length_c   1.000
_cell.angle_alpha   90.00
_cell.angle_beta   90.00
_cell.angle_gamma   90.00
#
_symmetry.space_group_name_H-M   'P 1'
#
loop_
_entity.id
_entity.type
_entity.pdbx_description
1 polymer ?
#
loop_
_entity_poly.entity_id
_entity_poly.type
_entity_poly.pdbx_seq_one_letter_code
_entity_poly.pdbx_strand_id
1 'polypeptide(L)'
;MPPAKAWGIEQWPVARLEQAQNQRQSHALVPPPENTEERPPSLNDDSDTPVVQFINQTLRSAIQRRASDVHFEPYQQRFRVRLRIDGVLQAIASPPFSLAARITARLKIMGQLDIAERRLPQDGQLSVQLDNASFSMRISTLPTLHGEKVVLRILQTDRQELPLEQLGMSLEALGWYANALCNPQGMILVTGPTGSGKTVTLYSGLRQLNDAQSNLCSVEDPIEIPVFGINQTQINSKNRSGLRSRVTGPAAPGSGCHHDRRDPR
;
A
#
# COMPACT_ATOMS: atom_id res chain seq x y z
N MET A 1 48.00 20.60 -5.72
CA MET A 1 47.11 20.34 -4.57
C MET A 1 46.35 21.63 -4.26
N PRO A 2 45.03 21.70 -4.43
CA PRO A 2 44.23 22.88 -4.07
C PRO A 2 43.88 22.89 -2.57
N PRO A 3 43.68 24.07 -1.94
CA PRO A 3 43.40 24.17 -0.51
C PRO A 3 41.93 23.92 -0.15
N ALA A 4 41.70 23.43 1.07
CA ALA A 4 40.39 23.11 1.64
C ALA A 4 39.51 24.35 1.84
N LYS A 5 38.22 24.23 1.50
CA LYS A 5 37.20 25.28 1.57
C LYS A 5 36.63 25.36 3.00
N ALA A 6 36.88 26.46 3.70
CA ALA A 6 36.33 26.72 5.03
C ALA A 6 34.80 26.90 4.97
N TRP A 7 34.06 26.18 5.82
CA TRP A 7 32.61 26.34 5.98
C TRP A 7 32.34 27.53 6.89
N GLY A 8 31.68 28.57 6.38
CA GLY A 8 31.22 29.70 7.19
C GLY A 8 30.07 29.26 8.09
N ILE A 9 30.31 29.19 9.40
CA ILE A 9 29.26 29.04 10.40
C ILE A 9 28.59 30.40 10.56
N GLU A 10 27.35 30.52 10.07
CA GLU A 10 26.53 31.72 10.26
C GLU A 10 26.06 31.78 11.72
N GLN A 11 26.63 32.69 12.51
CA GLN A 11 26.20 32.92 13.89
C GLN A 11 25.02 33.90 13.92
N TRP A 12 23.90 33.45 14.47
CA TRP A 12 22.69 34.27 14.65
C TRP A 12 22.83 35.16 15.90
N PRO A 13 22.55 36.48 15.81
CA PRO A 13 22.55 37.36 16.98
C PRO A 13 21.49 36.96 18.00
N VAL A 14 21.83 37.03 19.30
CA VAL A 14 20.99 36.60 20.45
C VAL A 14 19.59 37.21 20.42
N ALA A 15 19.46 38.49 20.02
CA ALA A 15 18.17 39.19 19.91
C ALA A 15 17.19 38.52 18.93
N ARG A 16 17.70 37.81 17.91
CA ARG A 16 16.89 37.09 16.91
C ARG A 16 16.41 35.73 17.43
N LEU A 17 17.17 35.12 18.34
CA LEU A 17 16.80 33.87 19.03
C LEU A 17 15.70 34.13 20.08
N GLU A 18 15.75 35.26 20.79
CA GLU A 18 14.72 35.65 21.76
C GLU A 18 13.38 35.95 21.09
N GLN A 19 13.39 36.63 19.93
CA GLN A 19 12.17 36.85 19.13
C GLN A 19 11.55 35.55 18.62
N ALA A 20 12.38 34.56 18.23
CA ALA A 20 11.90 33.25 17.81
C ALA A 20 11.34 32.40 18.97
N GLN A 21 11.87 32.55 20.18
CA GLN A 21 11.35 31.88 21.38
C GLN A 21 10.05 32.53 21.88
N ASN A 22 9.94 33.86 21.85
CA ASN A 22 8.70 34.57 22.21
C ASN A 22 7.55 34.32 21.22
N GLN A 23 7.85 34.16 19.92
CA GLN A 23 6.85 33.75 18.93
C GLN A 23 6.35 32.31 19.14
N ARG A 24 7.18 31.41 19.69
CA ARG A 24 6.76 30.04 20.04
C ARG A 24 5.89 29.98 21.30
N GLN A 25 6.12 30.86 22.28
CA GLN A 25 5.32 30.89 23.51
C GLN A 25 3.95 31.57 23.32
N SER A 26 3.82 32.56 22.43
CA SER A 26 2.53 33.21 22.15
C SER A 26 1.58 32.37 21.28
N HIS A 27 2.10 31.37 20.55
CA HIS A 27 1.29 30.45 19.75
C HIS A 27 0.79 29.21 20.54
N ALA A 28 1.15 29.08 21.82
CA ALA A 28 0.84 27.93 22.67
C ALA A 28 -0.55 27.97 23.36
N LEU A 29 -1.39 28.98 23.04
CA LEU A 29 -2.74 29.16 23.63
C LEU A 29 -3.88 28.99 22.62
N VAL A 30 -3.60 28.54 21.40
CA VAL A 30 -4.66 28.11 20.49
C VAL A 30 -5.02 26.67 20.89
N PRO A 31 -6.21 26.38 21.42
CA PRO A 31 -6.64 25.00 21.60
C PRO A 31 -6.54 24.31 20.23
N PRO A 32 -6.05 23.05 20.18
CA PRO A 32 -5.92 22.37 18.91
C PRO A 32 -7.26 22.43 18.17
N PRO A 33 -7.28 22.66 16.84
CA PRO A 33 -8.51 22.52 16.09
C PRO A 33 -9.07 21.14 16.43
N GLU A 34 -10.35 21.06 16.80
CA GLU A 34 -11.02 19.79 16.96
C GLU A 34 -10.75 19.00 15.68
N ASN A 35 -9.87 18.00 15.80
CA ASN A 35 -9.65 17.03 14.76
C ASN A 35 -10.97 16.29 14.66
N THR A 36 -11.82 16.78 13.76
CA THR A 36 -12.81 15.96 13.09
C THR A 36 -12.01 15.06 12.16
N GLU A 37 -11.16 14.21 12.74
CA GLU A 37 -10.92 12.92 12.13
C GLU A 37 -12.34 12.37 11.95
N GLU A 38 -12.76 12.22 10.70
CA GLU A 38 -13.85 11.32 10.38
C GLU A 38 -13.45 9.97 10.96
N ARG A 39 -13.78 9.74 12.23
CA ARG A 39 -13.82 8.41 12.81
C ARG A 39 -14.68 7.65 11.82
N PRO A 40 -14.20 6.54 11.23
CA PRO A 40 -15.09 5.68 10.45
C PRO A 40 -16.32 5.43 11.32
N PRO A 41 -17.54 5.54 10.77
CA PRO A 41 -18.76 5.64 11.54
C PRO A 41 -18.73 4.58 12.65
N SER A 42 -18.62 5.04 13.90
CA SER A 42 -18.66 4.17 15.06
C SER A 42 -20.11 3.78 15.27
N LEU A 43 -20.58 2.87 14.44
CA LEU A 43 -21.74 2.04 14.73
C LEU A 43 -21.26 0.94 15.68
N ASN A 44 -20.95 1.33 16.92
CA ASN A 44 -21.02 0.40 18.04
C ASN A 44 -22.51 0.18 18.33
N ASP A 45 -23.18 -0.44 17.37
CA ASP A 45 -24.51 -0.97 17.56
C ASP A 45 -24.27 -2.34 18.20
N ASP A 46 -24.63 -2.52 19.47
CA ASP A 46 -24.45 -3.79 20.21
C ASP A 46 -25.05 -5.00 19.45
N SER A 47 -25.95 -4.72 18.50
CA SER A 47 -26.57 -5.65 17.55
C SER A 47 -25.58 -6.33 16.59
N ASP A 48 -24.42 -5.72 16.29
CA ASP A 48 -23.44 -6.15 15.28
C ASP A 48 -22.40 -7.13 15.85
N THR A 49 -22.38 -7.33 17.17
CA THR A 49 -21.45 -8.22 17.86
C THR A 49 -21.35 -9.63 17.22
N PRO A 50 -22.46 -10.34 16.90
CA PRO A 50 -22.38 -11.67 16.26
C PRO A 50 -21.79 -11.63 14.84
N VAL A 51 -22.08 -10.56 14.08
CA VAL A 51 -21.59 -10.39 12.70
C VAL A 51 -20.08 -10.15 12.72
N VAL A 52 -19.63 -9.25 13.59
CA VAL A 52 -18.20 -8.93 13.76
C VAL A 52 -17.43 -10.15 14.26
N GLN A 53 -17.97 -10.87 15.25
CA GLN A 53 -17.36 -12.11 15.75
C GLN A 53 -17.22 -13.17 14.65
N PHE A 54 -18.28 -13.38 13.86
CA PHE A 54 -18.25 -14.33 12.75
C PHE A 54 -17.20 -13.97 11.69
N ILE A 55 -17.15 -12.69 11.29
CA ILE A 55 -16.14 -12.21 10.34
C ILE A 55 -14.73 -12.43 10.90
N ASN A 56 -14.46 -11.97 12.12
CA ASN A 56 -13.15 -12.12 12.75
C ASN A 56 -12.73 -13.59 12.89
N GLN A 57 -13.66 -14.48 13.27
CA GLN A 57 -13.39 -15.91 13.38
C GLN A 57 -13.13 -16.55 12.02
N THR A 58 -13.88 -16.14 10.99
CA THR A 58 -13.67 -16.58 9.60
C THR A 58 -12.30 -16.16 9.09
N LEU A 59 -11.91 -14.89 9.30
CA LEU A 59 -10.62 -14.36 8.88
C LEU A 59 -9.46 -15.02 9.63
N ARG A 60 -9.60 -15.22 10.94
CA ARG A 60 -8.62 -15.98 11.74
C ARG A 60 -8.45 -17.40 11.21
N SER A 61 -9.55 -18.09 10.91
CA SER A 61 -9.49 -19.45 10.33
C SER A 61 -8.81 -19.45 8.96
N ALA A 62 -9.10 -18.45 8.12
CA ALA A 62 -8.48 -18.30 6.80
C ALA A 62 -6.96 -18.15 6.92
N ILE A 63 -6.48 -17.30 7.83
CA ILE A 63 -5.06 -17.05 8.07
C ILE A 63 -4.37 -18.29 8.64
N GLN A 64 -4.93 -18.91 9.69
CA GLN A 64 -4.38 -20.11 10.31
C GLN A 64 -4.24 -21.27 9.31
N ARG A 65 -5.20 -21.37 8.38
CA ARG A 65 -5.20 -22.38 7.32
C ARG A 65 -4.47 -21.95 6.04
N ARG A 66 -3.76 -20.81 6.08
CA ARG A 66 -2.99 -20.24 4.96
C ARG A 66 -3.80 -20.13 3.66
N ALA A 67 -5.07 -19.74 3.76
CA ALA A 67 -5.93 -19.55 2.60
C ALA A 67 -5.47 -18.34 1.76
N SER A 68 -5.61 -18.44 0.43
CA SER A 68 -5.34 -17.32 -0.49
C SER A 68 -6.55 -16.39 -0.65
N ASP A 69 -7.76 -16.95 -0.58
CA ASP A 69 -9.01 -16.21 -0.78
C ASP A 69 -10.09 -16.70 0.21
N VAL A 70 -10.95 -15.79 0.65
CA VAL A 70 -12.18 -16.05 1.41
C VAL A 70 -13.37 -15.64 0.55
N HIS A 71 -14.31 -16.56 0.35
CA HIS A 71 -15.50 -16.34 -0.47
C HIS A 71 -16.75 -16.34 0.40
N PHE A 72 -17.54 -15.27 0.32
CA PHE A 72 -18.86 -15.13 0.92
C PHE A 72 -19.91 -15.13 -0.19
N GLU A 73 -20.76 -16.15 -0.23
CA GLU A 73 -21.64 -16.43 -1.38
C GLU A 73 -23.09 -16.58 -0.93
N PRO A 74 -23.96 -15.58 -1.18
CA PRO A 74 -25.38 -15.70 -0.95
C PRO A 74 -26.06 -16.55 -2.04
N TYR A 75 -26.97 -17.42 -1.60
CA TYR A 75 -27.88 -18.20 -2.44
C TYR A 75 -29.31 -18.02 -1.93
N GLN A 76 -30.29 -18.60 -2.62
CA GLN A 76 -31.72 -18.39 -2.33
C GLN A 76 -32.13 -18.55 -0.86
N GLN A 77 -31.61 -19.57 -0.16
CA GLN A 77 -31.94 -19.82 1.26
C GLN A 77 -30.71 -20.20 2.09
N ARG A 78 -29.50 -20.04 1.54
CA ARG A 78 -28.27 -20.42 2.22
C ARG A 78 -27.21 -19.36 1.99
N PHE A 79 -26.39 -19.12 3.00
CA PHE A 79 -25.18 -18.34 2.87
C PHE A 79 -24.01 -19.31 2.97
N ARG A 80 -23.11 -19.31 1.98
CA ARG A 80 -21.99 -20.23 1.93
C ARG A 80 -20.69 -19.46 2.05
N VAL A 81 -19.83 -19.91 2.96
CA VAL A 81 -18.48 -19.39 3.11
C VAL A 81 -17.47 -20.46 2.70
N ARG A 82 -16.48 -20.09 1.87
CA ARG A 82 -15.43 -20.99 1.41
C ARG A 82 -14.05 -20.34 1.52
N LEU A 83 -13.05 -21.15 1.82
CA LEU A 83 -11.64 -20.77 1.80
C LEU A 83 -10.98 -21.39 0.57
N ARG A 84 -10.14 -20.64 -0.15
CA ARG A 84 -9.23 -21.23 -1.12
C ARG A 84 -7.93 -21.59 -0.43
N ILE A 85 -7.63 -22.88 -0.32
CA ILE A 85 -6.42 -23.41 0.29
C ILE A 85 -5.73 -24.26 -0.78
N ASP A 86 -4.46 -23.97 -1.06
CA ASP A 86 -3.67 -24.64 -2.10
C ASP A 86 -4.39 -24.71 -3.45
N GLY A 87 -5.06 -23.62 -3.82
CA GLY A 87 -5.82 -23.50 -5.06
C GLY A 87 -7.25 -24.08 -5.02
N VAL A 88 -7.58 -24.90 -4.02
CA VAL A 88 -8.86 -25.63 -3.92
C VAL A 88 -9.84 -24.91 -2.99
N LEU A 89 -11.10 -24.80 -3.41
CA LEU A 89 -12.16 -24.19 -2.60
C LEU A 89 -12.78 -25.20 -1.62
N GLN A 90 -12.68 -24.90 -0.34
CA GLN A 90 -13.19 -25.73 0.75
C GLN A 90 -14.26 -24.97 1.54
N ALA A 91 -15.43 -25.58 1.73
CA ALA A 91 -16.51 -24.97 2.52
C ALA A 91 -16.19 -25.00 4.02
N ILE A 92 -16.61 -23.97 4.73
CA ILE A 92 -16.51 -23.88 6.20
C ILE A 92 -17.89 -23.63 6.82
N ALA A 93 -17.96 -23.69 8.15
CA ALA A 93 -19.17 -23.33 8.89
C ALA A 93 -19.68 -21.96 8.43
N SER A 94 -20.96 -21.91 8.07
CA SER A 94 -21.59 -20.72 7.51
C SER A 94 -22.77 -20.28 8.39
N PRO A 95 -22.99 -18.97 8.55
CA PRO A 95 -24.06 -18.44 9.37
C PRO A 95 -25.41 -18.56 8.65
N PRO A 96 -26.53 -18.35 9.38
CA PRO A 96 -27.85 -18.27 8.77
C PRO A 96 -27.92 -17.22 7.67
N PHE A 97 -28.73 -17.47 6.63
CA PHE A 97 -28.90 -16.56 5.50
C PHE A 97 -29.37 -15.16 5.91
N SER A 98 -30.12 -15.03 7.01
CA SER A 98 -30.56 -13.75 7.57
C SER A 98 -29.42 -12.78 7.91
N LEU A 99 -28.20 -13.30 8.16
CA LEU A 99 -27.03 -12.46 8.45
C LEU A 99 -26.26 -12.03 7.20
N ALA A 100 -26.57 -12.58 6.02
CA ALA A 100 -25.78 -12.34 4.79
C ALA A 100 -25.67 -10.84 4.45
N ALA A 101 -26.79 -10.11 4.46
CA ALA A 101 -26.79 -8.68 4.12
C ALA A 101 -25.96 -7.84 5.11
N ARG A 102 -26.02 -8.18 6.40
CA ARG A 102 -25.25 -7.49 7.45
C ARG A 102 -23.76 -7.79 7.35
N ILE A 103 -23.39 -9.04 7.06
CA ILE A 103 -22.00 -9.44 6.81
C ILE A 103 -21.44 -8.68 5.60
N THR A 104 -22.17 -8.63 4.49
CA THR A 104 -21.76 -7.85 3.30
C THR A 104 -21.57 -6.38 3.64
N ALA A 105 -22.53 -5.75 4.33
CA ALA A 105 -22.43 -4.34 4.71
C ALA A 105 -21.20 -4.09 5.60
N ARG A 106 -20.96 -4.95 6.59
CA ARG A 106 -19.80 -4.85 7.48
C ARG A 106 -18.48 -4.99 6.72
N LEU A 107 -18.38 -5.92 5.77
CA LEU A 107 -17.21 -6.07 4.91
C LEU A 107 -16.99 -4.85 4.02
N LYS A 108 -18.07 -4.24 3.50
CA LYS A 108 -17.99 -2.99 2.71
C LYS A 108 -17.50 -1.82 3.54
N ILE A 109 -17.94 -1.70 4.80
CA ILE A 109 -17.41 -0.69 5.75
C ILE A 109 -15.90 -0.89 5.95
N MET A 110 -15.47 -2.13 6.22
CA MET A 110 -14.05 -2.44 6.42
C MET A 110 -13.20 -2.11 5.18
N GLY A 111 -13.78 -2.25 3.98
CA GLY A 111 -13.15 -1.94 2.70
C GLY A 111 -13.32 -0.51 2.18
N GLN A 112 -13.94 0.38 2.97
CA GLN A 112 -14.28 1.75 2.55
C GLN A 112 -15.09 1.79 1.23
N LEU A 113 -16.00 0.84 1.05
CA LEU A 113 -16.88 0.71 -0.11
C LEU A 113 -18.24 1.38 0.14
N ASP A 114 -18.91 1.79 -0.93
CA ASP A 114 -20.25 2.38 -0.84
C ASP A 114 -21.29 1.30 -0.52
N ILE A 115 -21.82 1.33 0.71
CA ILE A 115 -22.80 0.37 1.22
C ILE A 115 -24.13 0.49 0.47
N ALA A 116 -24.53 1.71 0.08
CA ALA A 116 -25.81 1.99 -0.54
C ALA A 116 -25.86 1.48 -1.99
N GLU A 117 -24.73 1.50 -2.71
CA GLU A 117 -24.65 0.96 -4.05
C GLU A 117 -24.50 -0.57 -4.04
N ARG A 118 -25.51 -1.29 -4.52
CA ARG A 118 -25.57 -2.78 -4.50
C ARG A 118 -25.78 -3.38 -5.88
N ARG A 119 -25.85 -2.54 -6.92
CA ARG A 119 -26.15 -2.92 -8.30
C ARG A 119 -24.90 -2.99 -9.18
N LEU A 120 -23.79 -2.41 -8.70
CA LEU A 120 -22.51 -2.42 -9.39
C LEU A 120 -21.46 -3.20 -8.60
N PRO A 121 -20.53 -3.91 -9.26
CA PRO A 121 -19.34 -4.45 -8.61
C PRO A 121 -18.52 -3.33 -7.98
N GLN A 122 -17.86 -3.61 -6.86
CA GLN A 122 -16.96 -2.68 -6.19
C GLN A 122 -15.68 -3.38 -5.77
N ASP A 123 -14.56 -2.65 -5.82
CA ASP A 123 -13.24 -3.14 -5.43
C ASP A 123 -12.61 -2.18 -4.43
N GLY A 124 -11.89 -2.73 -3.45
CA GLY A 124 -11.22 -1.96 -2.42
C GLY A 124 -10.12 -2.75 -1.74
N GLN A 125 -9.62 -2.18 -0.65
CA GLN A 125 -8.63 -2.79 0.22
C GLN A 125 -9.10 -2.65 1.67
N LEU A 126 -8.76 -3.63 2.50
CA LEU A 126 -9.00 -3.57 3.93
C LEU A 126 -7.80 -4.14 4.67
N SER A 127 -7.52 -3.59 5.85
CA SER A 127 -6.49 -4.08 6.76
C SER A 127 -7.15 -4.50 8.06
N VAL A 128 -6.79 -5.68 8.56
CA VAL A 128 -7.32 -6.23 9.82
C VAL A 128 -6.17 -6.54 10.77
N GLN A 129 -6.33 -6.15 12.04
CA GLN A 129 -5.44 -6.59 13.10
C GLN A 129 -6.01 -7.86 13.74
N LEU A 130 -5.27 -8.95 13.68
CA LEU A 130 -5.63 -10.25 14.24
C LEU A 130 -4.42 -10.82 14.97
N ASP A 131 -4.60 -11.21 16.24
CA ASP A 131 -3.58 -11.89 17.05
C ASP A 131 -2.20 -11.19 17.03
N ASN A 132 -2.21 -9.86 17.17
CA ASN A 132 -1.05 -8.93 17.13
C ASN A 132 -0.33 -8.80 15.78
N ALA A 133 -0.89 -9.32 14.69
CA ALA A 133 -0.39 -9.11 13.33
C ALA A 133 -1.40 -8.31 12.49
N SER A 134 -0.89 -7.49 11.57
CA SER A 134 -1.72 -6.74 10.61
C SER A 134 -1.74 -7.49 9.28
N PHE A 135 -2.93 -7.74 8.75
CA PHE A 135 -3.13 -8.43 7.48
C PHE A 135 -3.83 -7.51 6.49
N SER A 136 -3.18 -7.26 5.35
CA SER A 136 -3.76 -6.51 4.24
C SER A 136 -4.51 -7.45 3.30
N MET A 137 -5.69 -7.04 2.84
CA MET A 137 -6.53 -7.82 1.95
C MET A 137 -7.11 -6.95 0.84
N ARG A 138 -7.32 -7.52 -0.34
CA ARG A 138 -8.18 -6.93 -1.37
C ARG A 138 -9.59 -7.43 -1.19
N ILE A 139 -10.57 -6.55 -1.32
CA ILE A 139 -12.00 -6.90 -1.28
C ILE A 139 -12.63 -6.60 -2.63
N SER A 140 -13.43 -7.53 -3.12
CA SER A 140 -14.26 -7.35 -4.31
C SER A 140 -15.69 -7.78 -4.00
N THR A 141 -16.66 -6.96 -4.37
CA THR A 141 -18.10 -7.28 -4.30
C THR A 141 -18.67 -7.43 -5.70
N LEU A 142 -19.59 -8.38 -5.85
CA LEU A 142 -20.28 -8.66 -7.12
C LEU A 142 -21.77 -8.85 -6.83
N PRO A 143 -22.65 -8.02 -7.40
CA PRO A 143 -24.09 -8.25 -7.35
C PRO A 143 -24.46 -9.62 -7.96
N THR A 144 -25.29 -10.39 -7.27
CA THR A 144 -25.82 -11.68 -7.72
C THR A 144 -27.33 -11.73 -7.48
N LEU A 145 -28.00 -12.77 -7.98
CA LEU A 145 -29.46 -12.94 -7.85
C LEU A 145 -29.97 -12.87 -6.40
N HIS A 146 -29.17 -13.32 -5.43
CA HIS A 146 -29.60 -13.45 -4.02
C HIS A 146 -28.86 -12.51 -3.06
N GLY A 147 -28.18 -11.49 -3.59
CA GLY A 147 -27.39 -10.53 -2.82
C GLY A 147 -26.00 -10.32 -3.42
N GLU A 148 -25.09 -9.70 -2.68
CA GLU A 148 -23.73 -9.45 -3.14
C GLU A 148 -22.80 -10.58 -2.70
N LYS A 149 -22.13 -11.19 -3.67
CA LYS A 149 -20.98 -12.06 -3.41
C LYS A 149 -19.79 -11.19 -3.02
N VAL A 150 -19.10 -11.54 -1.94
CA VAL A 150 -17.88 -10.85 -1.51
C VAL A 150 -16.70 -11.83 -1.58
N VAL A 151 -15.58 -11.38 -2.12
CA VAL A 151 -14.33 -12.12 -2.12
C VAL A 151 -13.26 -11.27 -1.46
N LEU A 152 -12.57 -11.86 -0.48
CA LEU A 152 -11.38 -11.28 0.13
C LEU A 152 -10.18 -12.05 -0.36
N ARG A 153 -9.18 -11.36 -0.91
CA ARG A 153 -7.88 -11.94 -1.23
C ARG A 153 -6.88 -11.51 -0.18
N ILE A 154 -6.31 -12.49 0.51
CA ILE A 154 -5.30 -12.25 1.55
C ILE A 154 -3.98 -11.94 0.86
N LEU A 155 -3.44 -10.74 1.11
CA LEU A 155 -2.11 -10.39 0.65
C LEU A 155 -1.12 -10.98 1.66
N GLN A 156 -0.27 -11.91 1.22
CA GLN A 156 0.75 -12.48 2.08
C GLN A 156 1.85 -11.42 2.29
N THR A 157 1.86 -10.81 3.48
CA THR A 157 2.92 -9.88 3.91
C THR A 157 4.16 -10.63 4.42
N ASP A 158 4.01 -11.89 4.85
CA ASP A 158 5.12 -12.75 5.25
C ASP A 158 5.77 -13.40 4.03
N ARG A 159 6.54 -12.59 3.29
CA ARG A 159 7.61 -13.13 2.47
C ARG A 159 8.91 -12.81 3.17
N GLN A 160 9.37 -13.80 3.92
CA GLN A 160 10.75 -13.90 4.35
C GLN A 160 11.64 -13.53 3.16
N GLU A 161 12.61 -12.65 3.39
CA GLU A 161 13.50 -12.17 2.35
C GLU A 161 14.21 -13.37 1.72
N LEU A 162 13.83 -13.73 0.50
CA LEU A 162 14.41 -14.87 -0.20
C LEU A 162 15.63 -14.38 -0.96
N PRO A 163 16.85 -14.76 -0.56
CA PRO A 163 18.04 -14.45 -1.33
C PRO A 163 17.99 -15.22 -2.66
N LEU A 164 18.74 -14.73 -3.66
CA LEU A 164 18.69 -15.24 -5.03
C LEU A 164 18.96 -16.76 -5.10
N GLU A 165 19.88 -17.23 -4.25
CA GLU A 165 20.33 -18.62 -4.14
C GLU A 165 19.23 -19.55 -3.62
N GLN A 166 18.21 -19.02 -2.94
CA GLN A 166 17.10 -19.77 -2.36
C GLN A 166 15.84 -19.76 -3.24
N LEU A 167 15.91 -19.19 -4.46
CA LEU A 167 14.79 -19.20 -5.42
C LEU A 167 14.51 -20.59 -6.00
N GLY A 168 15.37 -21.59 -5.76
CA GLY A 168 15.22 -22.95 -6.27
C GLY A 168 15.62 -23.11 -7.75
N MET A 169 16.37 -22.14 -8.30
CA MET A 169 16.96 -22.24 -9.63
C MET A 169 18.10 -23.28 -9.64
N SER A 170 18.33 -23.93 -10.77
CA SER A 170 19.58 -24.67 -10.97
C SER A 170 20.76 -23.71 -10.93
N LEU A 171 21.96 -24.21 -10.60
CA LEU A 171 23.17 -23.39 -10.56
C LEU A 171 23.44 -22.67 -11.89
N GLU A 172 23.16 -23.33 -13.02
CA GLU A 172 23.31 -22.76 -14.36
C GLU A 172 22.32 -21.60 -14.59
N ALA A 173 21.03 -21.80 -14.29
CA ALA A 173 20.01 -20.77 -14.46
C ALA A 173 20.23 -19.58 -13.52
N LEU A 174 20.65 -19.84 -12.28
CA LEU A 174 21.03 -18.81 -11.32
C LEU A 174 22.21 -17.97 -11.86
N GLY A 175 23.22 -18.62 -12.44
CA GLY A 175 24.36 -17.95 -13.07
C GLY A 175 23.93 -17.06 -14.23
N TRP A 176 23.06 -17.53 -15.12
CA TRP A 176 22.52 -16.70 -16.20
C TRP A 176 21.72 -15.51 -15.68
N TYR A 177 20.89 -15.72 -14.65
CA TYR A 177 20.08 -14.66 -14.08
C TYR A 177 20.93 -13.59 -13.37
N ALA A 178 21.90 -14.00 -12.56
CA ALA A 178 22.83 -13.09 -11.88
C ALA A 178 23.67 -12.30 -12.91
N ASN A 179 24.18 -12.95 -13.96
CA ASN A 179 24.91 -12.26 -15.03
C ASN A 179 24.03 -11.25 -15.77
N ALA A 180 22.75 -11.59 -16.01
CA ALA A 180 21.81 -10.68 -16.65
C ALA A 180 21.53 -9.44 -15.79
N LEU A 181 21.42 -9.61 -14.46
CA LEU A 181 21.23 -8.50 -13.51
C LEU A 181 22.43 -7.54 -13.49
N CYS A 182 23.65 -8.06 -13.63
CA CYS A 182 24.87 -7.22 -13.65
C CYS A 182 25.05 -6.39 -14.93
N ASN A 183 24.25 -6.60 -15.97
CA ASN A 183 24.37 -5.79 -17.19
C ASN A 183 23.92 -4.34 -16.92
N PRO A 184 24.69 -3.33 -17.36
CA PRO A 184 24.39 -1.92 -17.05
C PRO A 184 23.10 -1.40 -17.70
N GLN A 185 22.62 -2.08 -18.75
CA GLN A 185 21.36 -1.80 -19.42
C GLN A 185 20.80 -3.08 -20.04
N GLY A 186 19.48 -3.21 -20.07
CA GLY A 186 18.79 -4.36 -20.63
C GLY A 186 17.36 -4.48 -20.11
N MET A 187 16.67 -5.52 -20.55
CA MET A 187 15.34 -5.87 -20.07
C MET A 187 15.33 -7.32 -19.63
N ILE A 188 14.89 -7.58 -18.40
CA ILE A 188 14.61 -8.91 -17.90
C ILE A 188 13.10 -9.06 -17.77
N LEU A 189 12.55 -10.08 -18.43
CA LEU A 189 11.12 -10.38 -18.40
C LEU A 189 10.87 -11.67 -17.63
N VAL A 190 10.25 -11.55 -16.44
CA VAL A 190 9.85 -12.70 -15.63
C VAL A 190 8.37 -13.01 -15.92
N THR A 191 8.10 -14.15 -16.56
CA THR A 191 6.75 -14.55 -16.97
C THR A 191 6.26 -15.79 -16.22
N GLY A 192 4.96 -16.07 -16.30
CA GLY A 192 4.31 -17.18 -15.60
C GLY A 192 2.92 -16.83 -15.06
N PRO A 193 2.09 -17.83 -14.71
CA PRO A 193 0.73 -17.61 -14.19
C PRO A 193 0.75 -16.97 -12.80
N THR A 194 -0.39 -16.47 -12.32
CA THR A 194 -0.52 -15.94 -10.96
C THR A 194 -0.10 -16.99 -9.93
N GLY A 195 0.69 -16.59 -8.92
CA GLY A 195 1.19 -17.49 -7.89
C GLY A 195 2.48 -18.26 -8.24
N SER A 196 3.01 -18.13 -9.46
CA SER A 196 4.23 -18.85 -9.88
C SER A 196 5.56 -18.27 -9.36
N GLY A 197 5.54 -17.39 -8.35
CA GLY A 197 6.77 -16.81 -7.78
C GLY A 197 7.43 -15.67 -8.57
N LYS A 198 6.76 -15.08 -9.57
CA LYS A 198 7.32 -13.95 -10.36
C LYS A 198 7.73 -12.76 -9.50
N THR A 199 6.82 -12.28 -8.65
CA THR A 199 7.08 -11.12 -7.79
C THR A 199 8.25 -11.43 -6.85
N VAL A 200 8.28 -12.64 -6.27
CA VAL A 200 9.40 -13.08 -5.41
C VAL A 200 10.73 -13.00 -6.16
N THR A 201 10.78 -13.56 -7.37
CA THR A 201 11.98 -13.54 -8.22
C THR A 201 12.45 -12.12 -8.52
N LEU A 202 11.54 -11.23 -8.93
CA LEU A 202 11.86 -9.83 -9.22
C LEU A 202 12.38 -9.09 -7.98
N TYR A 203 11.74 -9.27 -6.83
CA TYR A 203 12.16 -8.64 -5.59
C TYR A 203 13.53 -9.14 -5.10
N SER A 204 13.85 -10.42 -5.28
CA SER A 204 15.18 -10.96 -4.99
C SER A 204 16.24 -10.35 -5.90
N GLY A 205 15.98 -10.19 -7.20
CA GLY A 205 16.88 -9.53 -8.13
C GLY A 205 17.08 -8.04 -7.82
N LEU A 206 15.99 -7.31 -7.52
CA LEU A 206 16.07 -5.90 -7.13
C LEU A 206 16.92 -5.70 -5.86
N ARG A 207 16.80 -6.60 -4.88
CA ARG A 207 17.63 -6.57 -3.66
C ARG A 207 19.11 -6.81 -3.96
N GLN A 208 19.44 -7.70 -4.90
CA GLN A 208 20.82 -7.91 -5.32
C GLN A 208 21.44 -6.65 -5.95
N LEU A 209 20.63 -5.84 -6.64
CA LEU A 209 21.04 -4.57 -7.25
C LEU A 209 21.01 -3.38 -6.28
N ASN A 210 20.47 -3.57 -5.08
CA ASN A 210 20.21 -2.50 -4.11
C ASN A 210 21.50 -2.08 -3.38
N ASP A 211 22.34 -1.36 -4.11
CA ASP A 211 23.55 -0.71 -3.60
C ASP A 211 23.39 0.81 -3.56
N ALA A 212 24.12 1.47 -2.65
CA ALA A 212 24.06 2.91 -2.42
C ALA A 212 24.47 3.75 -3.65
N GLN A 213 25.17 3.17 -4.63
CA GLN A 213 25.57 3.86 -5.86
C GLN A 213 24.48 3.84 -6.95
N SER A 214 23.41 3.05 -6.79
CA SER A 214 22.37 2.86 -7.80
C SER A 214 21.04 3.45 -7.35
N ASN A 215 20.38 4.23 -8.23
CA ASN A 215 19.02 4.69 -7.98
C ASN A 215 18.01 3.68 -8.54
N LEU A 216 17.40 2.89 -7.67
CA LEU A 216 16.37 1.91 -8.04
C LEU A 216 14.96 2.49 -7.84
N CYS A 217 14.11 2.37 -8.85
CA CYS A 217 12.72 2.78 -8.83
C CYS A 217 11.80 1.65 -9.29
N SER A 218 10.64 1.47 -8.65
CA SER A 218 9.61 0.53 -9.10
C SER A 218 8.25 1.21 -9.26
N VAL A 219 7.43 0.67 -10.17
CA VAL A 219 6.03 1.05 -10.36
C VAL A 219 5.18 -0.22 -10.28
N GLU A 220 4.24 -0.28 -9.35
CA GLU A 220 3.55 -1.52 -8.95
C GLU A 220 2.04 -1.32 -8.73
N ASP A 221 1.24 -2.40 -8.82
CA ASP A 221 -0.22 -2.36 -8.60
C ASP A 221 -0.73 -3.59 -7.81
N PRO A 222 -0.85 -3.51 -6.47
CA PRO A 222 -0.25 -2.54 -5.56
C PRO A 222 1.23 -2.84 -5.26
N ILE A 223 1.88 -2.00 -4.45
CA ILE A 223 3.18 -2.37 -3.86
C ILE A 223 2.96 -3.58 -2.94
N GLU A 224 3.61 -4.71 -3.25
CA GLU A 224 3.45 -5.95 -2.46
C GLU A 224 4.31 -5.96 -1.19
N ILE A 225 5.58 -5.53 -1.29
CA ILE A 225 6.56 -5.60 -0.21
C ILE A 225 7.34 -4.27 -0.16
N PRO A 226 7.33 -3.53 0.94
CA PRO A 226 8.21 -2.38 1.10
C PRO A 226 9.68 -2.82 1.15
N VAL A 227 10.55 -2.22 0.34
CA VAL A 227 12.00 -2.50 0.31
C VAL A 227 12.77 -1.22 0.60
N PHE A 228 13.52 -1.25 1.69
CA PHE A 228 14.42 -0.15 2.04
C PHE A 228 15.48 0.05 0.95
N GLY A 229 15.75 1.31 0.57
CA GLY A 229 16.71 1.66 -0.48
C GLY A 229 16.12 1.72 -1.90
N ILE A 230 14.86 1.30 -2.10
CA ILE A 230 14.18 1.35 -3.40
C ILE A 230 13.03 2.35 -3.36
N ASN A 231 12.96 3.22 -4.37
CA ASN A 231 11.87 4.19 -4.53
C ASN A 231 10.66 3.52 -5.20
N GLN A 232 9.71 3.02 -4.40
CA GLN A 232 8.53 2.30 -4.90
C GLN A 232 7.33 3.22 -5.05
N THR A 233 6.65 3.18 -6.20
CA THR A 233 5.44 3.94 -6.48
C THR A 233 4.28 3.01 -6.82
N GLN A 234 3.16 3.16 -6.12
CA GLN A 234 1.93 2.44 -6.45
C GLN A 234 1.16 3.15 -7.58
N ILE A 235 0.64 2.38 -8.53
CA ILE A 235 -0.25 2.88 -9.58
C ILE A 235 -1.51 3.45 -8.94
N ASN A 236 -1.77 4.73 -9.21
CA ASN A 236 -3.01 5.38 -8.81
C ASN A 236 -3.99 5.41 -9.98
N SER A 237 -4.82 4.37 -10.07
CA SER A 237 -5.82 4.21 -11.14
C SER A 237 -6.92 5.28 -11.14
N LYS A 238 -7.08 6.06 -10.05
CA LYS A 238 -8.04 7.17 -9.96
C LYS A 238 -7.51 8.46 -10.62
N ASN A 239 -6.20 8.60 -10.77
CA ASN A 239 -5.58 9.74 -11.44
C ASN A 239 -5.06 9.34 -12.83
N ARG A 240 -5.96 9.28 -13.83
CA ARG A 240 -5.55 9.40 -15.25
C ARG A 240 -5.10 10.85 -15.54
N SER A 241 -3.99 11.26 -14.94
CA SER A 241 -3.24 12.45 -15.32
C SER A 241 -1.80 12.19 -14.94
N GLY A 242 -0.92 12.21 -15.95
CA GLY A 242 0.39 11.55 -15.93
C GLY A 242 1.33 11.97 -14.80
N LEU A 243 2.37 11.16 -14.63
CA LEU A 243 3.53 11.42 -13.80
C LEU A 243 4.13 12.77 -14.18
N ARG A 244 3.76 13.84 -13.47
CA ARG A 244 4.37 15.15 -13.66
C ARG A 244 5.73 15.11 -12.99
N SER A 245 6.78 14.87 -13.77
CA SER A 245 8.16 15.15 -13.35
C SER A 245 8.27 16.64 -13.03
N ARG A 246 8.14 17.02 -11.76
CA ARG A 246 8.62 18.31 -11.29
C ARG A 246 10.15 18.21 -11.26
N VAL A 247 10.78 18.55 -12.37
CA VAL A 247 12.20 18.90 -12.37
C VAL A 247 12.30 20.25 -11.68
N THR A 248 12.58 20.25 -10.38
CA THR A 248 13.03 21.46 -9.69
C THR A 248 14.48 21.70 -10.08
N GLY A 249 14.69 22.54 -11.09
CA GLY A 249 16.02 23.06 -11.40
C GLY A 249 16.52 23.96 -10.26
N PRO A 250 17.84 24.03 -10.01
CA PRO A 250 18.38 24.90 -8.98
C PRO A 250 18.14 26.36 -9.35
N ALA A 251 17.57 27.13 -8.42
CA ALA A 251 17.44 28.58 -8.56
C ALA A 251 18.84 29.21 -8.61
N ALA A 252 19.18 29.83 -9.74
CA ALA A 252 20.40 30.61 -9.88
C ALA A 252 20.30 31.89 -9.03
N PRO A 253 21.34 32.26 -8.27
CA PRO A 253 21.34 33.50 -7.51
C PRO A 253 21.91 34.65 -8.34
N GLY A 254 21.14 35.74 -8.41
CA GLY A 254 21.64 37.11 -8.44
C GLY A 254 22.04 37.69 -9.79
N SER A 255 21.43 38.84 -10.11
CA SER A 255 22.17 40.10 -10.31
C SER A 255 21.18 41.22 -10.60
N GLY A 256 20.86 42.01 -9.56
CA GLY A 256 20.31 43.33 -9.77
C GLY A 256 21.40 44.23 -10.34
N CYS A 257 21.30 44.56 -11.62
CA CYS A 257 22.05 45.66 -12.22
C CYS A 257 21.05 46.70 -12.70
N HIS A 258 21.05 47.84 -12.02
CA HIS A 258 20.64 49.12 -12.57
C HIS A 258 21.23 49.29 -13.98
N HIS A 259 20.39 49.64 -14.96
CA HIS A 259 20.73 50.65 -15.95
C HIS A 259 19.46 51.32 -16.48
N ASP A 260 19.37 52.58 -16.07
CA ASP A 260 18.74 53.72 -16.73
C ASP A 260 18.88 53.69 -18.27
N ARG A 261 17.77 53.86 -19.00
CA ARG A 261 17.64 54.79 -20.15
C ARG A 261 16.31 54.65 -20.90
N ARG A 262 15.50 55.71 -20.79
CA ARG A 262 14.85 56.49 -21.85
C ARG A 262 13.88 55.79 -22.83
N ASP A 263 12.61 56.12 -22.64
CA ASP A 263 11.64 56.46 -23.70
C ASP A 263 12.29 57.37 -24.78
N PRO A 264 11.91 57.24 -26.08
CA PRO A 264 10.67 57.90 -26.51
C PRO A 264 9.90 57.31 -27.72
N ARG A 265 8.61 57.67 -27.70
CA ARG A 265 7.57 57.74 -28.76
C ARG A 265 6.58 56.60 -28.86
#